data_AF-A0A3N9MP60-F1
#
_entry.id   AF-A0A3N9MP60-F1
#
_cell.length_a   1.000
_cell.length_b   1.000
_cell.length_c   1.000
_cell.angle_alpha   90.00
_cell.angle_beta   90.00
_cell.angle_gamma   90.00
#
_symmetry.space_group_name_H-M   'P 1'
#
loop_
_entity.id
_entity.type
_entity.pdbx_description
1 polymer ?
#
loop_
_entity_poly.entity_id
_entity_poly.type
_entity_poly.pdbx_seq_one_letter_code
_entity_poly.pdbx_strand_id
1 'polypeptide(L)'
;MEELIKQEILIDSLTITPKYKDSLSNGLNQEGFMKYADIKANIYMSFFKDYLYQQKVEYNNDFYILYFTMAGFDDMQWDIIKIPKSKWNGKERLSREKVEKSSSIEHILFNYDEGAKNTENIRIFIKKDYLIMERGNLYHSLYDLKNQKVLINEESPWHQAEGDGKEGLNKWIKENLHDRIEKIINE
;
A
#
# COMPACT_ATOMS: atom_id res chain seq x y z
N MET A 1 -14.59 8.16 -15.17
CA MET A 1 -15.59 8.98 -15.87
C MET A 1 -16.36 8.14 -16.88
N GLU A 2 -15.68 7.43 -17.78
CA GLU A 2 -16.29 6.59 -18.82
C GLU A 2 -17.34 5.59 -18.28
N GLU A 3 -17.02 4.86 -17.21
CA GLU A 3 -17.97 3.88 -16.64
C GLU A 3 -19.24 4.55 -16.08
N LEU A 4 -19.17 5.78 -15.58
CA LEU A 4 -20.35 6.51 -15.08
C LEU A 4 -21.30 6.92 -16.21
N ILE A 5 -20.73 7.23 -17.38
CA ILE A 5 -21.50 7.52 -18.60
C ILE A 5 -22.12 6.23 -19.14
N LYS A 6 -21.32 5.16 -19.24
CA LYS A 6 -21.79 3.83 -19.69
C LYS A 6 -22.93 3.27 -18.83
N GLN A 7 -22.90 3.55 -17.53
CA GLN A 7 -23.93 3.12 -16.57
C GLN A 7 -25.07 4.14 -16.41
N GLU A 8 -25.09 5.16 -17.27
CA GLU A 8 -26.13 6.19 -17.37
C GLU A 8 -26.36 6.98 -16.07
N ILE A 9 -25.34 7.06 -15.19
CA ILE A 9 -25.36 7.99 -14.06
C ILE A 9 -25.13 9.42 -14.56
N LEU A 10 -24.24 9.55 -15.54
CA LEU A 10 -23.96 10.79 -16.23
C LEU A 10 -24.32 10.67 -17.71
N ILE A 11 -24.71 11.78 -18.32
CA ILE A 11 -24.88 11.91 -19.78
C ILE A 11 -23.52 12.21 -20.42
N ASP A 12 -22.72 13.03 -19.75
CA ASP A 12 -21.37 13.44 -20.15
C ASP A 12 -20.49 13.70 -18.91
N SER A 13 -19.31 14.30 -19.04
CA SER A 13 -18.42 14.53 -17.89
C SER A 13 -18.92 15.54 -16.85
N LEU A 14 -19.97 16.30 -17.16
CA LEU A 14 -20.49 17.41 -16.35
C LEU A 14 -21.99 17.26 -16.02
N THR A 15 -22.73 16.46 -16.78
CA THR A 15 -24.19 16.40 -16.71
C THR A 15 -24.67 15.12 -16.04
N ILE A 16 -25.35 15.24 -14.90
CA ILE A 16 -26.03 14.12 -14.22
C ILE A 16 -27.34 13.78 -14.94
N THR A 17 -27.60 12.49 -15.15
CA THR A 17 -28.86 12.01 -15.72
C THR A 17 -30.06 12.46 -14.85
N PRO A 18 -31.16 12.99 -15.42
CA PRO A 18 -32.28 13.55 -14.65
C PRO A 18 -32.84 12.63 -13.55
N LYS A 19 -32.86 11.31 -13.80
CA LYS A 19 -33.27 10.29 -12.81
C LYS A 19 -32.44 10.34 -11.52
N TYR A 20 -31.14 10.63 -11.63
CA TYR A 20 -30.19 10.59 -10.53
C TYR A 20 -29.85 11.97 -9.98
N LYS A 21 -30.46 13.03 -10.51
CA LYS A 21 -30.21 14.40 -10.11
C LYS A 21 -31.07 14.79 -8.91
N ASP A 22 -30.44 15.32 -7.87
CA ASP A 22 -31.10 15.94 -6.75
C ASP A 22 -31.58 17.35 -7.12
N SER A 23 -32.85 17.64 -6.85
CA SER A 23 -33.48 18.91 -7.24
C SER A 23 -33.02 20.11 -6.42
N LEU A 24 -32.44 19.89 -5.23
CA LEU A 24 -32.05 20.95 -4.30
C LEU A 24 -30.57 21.34 -4.47
N SER A 25 -29.71 20.34 -4.61
CA SER A 25 -28.24 20.50 -4.63
C SER A 25 -27.66 20.47 -6.05
N ASN A 26 -28.45 20.13 -7.07
CA ASN A 26 -27.96 19.77 -8.41
C ASN A 26 -26.94 18.61 -8.43
N GLY A 27 -26.73 17.91 -7.31
CA GLY A 27 -25.84 16.76 -7.17
C GLY A 27 -26.53 15.43 -7.44
N LEU A 28 -25.89 14.32 -7.03
CA LEU A 28 -26.52 13.00 -7.06
C LEU A 28 -27.56 12.90 -5.94
N ASN A 29 -28.75 12.38 -6.26
CA ASN A 29 -29.70 11.92 -5.25
C ASN A 29 -29.20 10.60 -4.61
N GLN A 30 -29.91 10.09 -3.61
CA GLN A 30 -29.50 8.88 -2.89
C GLN A 30 -29.32 7.65 -3.80
N GLU A 31 -30.22 7.41 -4.76
CA GLU A 31 -30.10 6.30 -5.70
C GLU A 31 -28.86 6.45 -6.59
N GLY A 32 -28.63 7.66 -7.10
CA GLY A 32 -27.46 7.99 -7.92
C GLY A 32 -26.15 7.84 -7.14
N PHE A 33 -26.13 8.25 -5.87
CA PHE A 33 -24.98 8.09 -5.00
C PHE A 33 -24.66 6.62 -4.72
N MET A 34 -25.67 5.79 -4.41
CA MET A 34 -25.45 4.37 -4.17
C MET A 34 -24.88 3.68 -5.42
N LYS A 35 -25.45 3.95 -6.60
CA LYS A 35 -24.94 3.37 -7.85
C LYS A 35 -23.52 3.86 -8.17
N TYR A 36 -23.24 5.14 -7.93
CA TYR A 36 -21.88 5.69 -8.05
C TYR A 36 -20.90 5.00 -7.10
N ALA A 37 -21.30 4.80 -5.84
CA ALA A 37 -20.48 4.13 -4.83
C ALA A 37 -20.18 2.68 -5.23
N ASP A 38 -21.16 1.94 -5.76
CA ASP A 38 -20.97 0.57 -6.26
C ASP A 38 -20.03 0.51 -7.46
N ILE A 39 -20.16 1.43 -8.43
CA ILE A 39 -19.25 1.50 -9.58
C ILE A 39 -17.83 1.83 -9.11
N LYS A 40 -17.69 2.82 -8.23
CA LYS A 40 -16.42 3.17 -7.62
C LYS A 40 -15.81 1.96 -6.92
N ALA A 41 -16.58 1.26 -6.09
CA ALA A 41 -16.16 0.05 -5.40
C ALA A 41 -15.62 -1.01 -6.37
N ASN A 42 -16.38 -1.33 -7.42
CA ASN A 42 -16.00 -2.34 -8.39
C ASN A 42 -14.71 -1.98 -9.13
N ILE A 43 -14.57 -0.72 -9.57
CA ILE A 43 -13.34 -0.25 -10.23
C ILE A 43 -12.16 -0.35 -9.26
N TYR A 44 -12.30 0.20 -8.05
CA TYR A 44 -11.25 0.18 -7.04
C TYR A 44 -10.81 -1.26 -6.70
N MET A 45 -11.75 -2.14 -6.37
CA MET A 45 -11.45 -3.55 -6.09
C MET A 45 -10.79 -4.23 -7.29
N SER A 46 -11.25 -3.98 -8.52
CA SER A 46 -10.67 -4.60 -9.71
C SER A 46 -9.23 -4.16 -10.00
N PHE A 47 -8.88 -2.93 -9.64
CA PHE A 47 -7.57 -2.36 -9.89
C PHE A 47 -6.55 -2.74 -8.81
N PHE A 48 -6.96 -2.71 -7.54
CA PHE A 48 -6.12 -2.98 -6.37
C PHE A 48 -6.26 -4.40 -5.81
N LYS A 49 -6.92 -5.31 -6.55
CA LYS A 49 -6.96 -6.75 -6.20
C LYS A 49 -5.58 -7.40 -6.16
N ASP A 50 -4.65 -6.91 -6.98
CA ASP A 50 -3.31 -7.46 -7.16
C ASP A 50 -2.28 -6.55 -6.50
N TYR A 51 -1.16 -7.13 -6.10
CA TYR A 51 0.04 -6.40 -5.73
C TYR A 51 0.61 -5.67 -6.96
N LEU A 52 0.85 -4.37 -6.80
CA LEU A 52 1.39 -3.48 -7.82
C LEU A 52 2.86 -3.20 -7.53
N TYR A 53 3.74 -3.56 -8.48
CA TYR A 53 5.18 -3.39 -8.33
C TYR A 53 5.55 -1.92 -8.14
N GLN A 54 6.46 -1.63 -7.21
CA GLN A 54 7.03 -0.29 -7.05
C GLN A 54 8.55 -0.29 -7.26
N GLN A 55 9.25 -1.19 -6.59
CA GLN A 55 10.71 -1.22 -6.60
C GLN A 55 11.23 -2.63 -6.33
N LYS A 56 12.44 -2.93 -6.78
CA LYS A 56 13.23 -4.07 -6.30
C LYS A 56 14.64 -3.64 -5.90
N VAL A 57 15.25 -4.40 -5.00
CA VAL A 57 16.68 -4.37 -4.69
C VAL A 57 17.24 -5.78 -4.72
N GLU A 58 18.54 -5.90 -4.94
CA GLU A 58 19.21 -7.19 -5.06
C GLU A 58 20.13 -7.43 -3.87
N TYR A 59 20.11 -8.64 -3.33
CA TYR A 59 21.10 -9.09 -2.34
C TYR A 59 21.41 -10.56 -2.60
N ASN A 60 22.69 -10.88 -2.79
CA ASN A 60 23.15 -12.22 -3.21
C ASN A 60 22.35 -12.74 -4.43
N ASN A 61 21.69 -13.90 -4.28
CA ASN A 61 20.94 -14.57 -5.34
C ASN A 61 19.44 -14.28 -5.33
N ASP A 62 18.99 -13.33 -4.50
CA ASP A 62 17.59 -13.01 -4.31
C ASP A 62 17.28 -11.56 -4.71
N PHE A 63 16.04 -11.35 -5.13
CA PHE A 63 15.41 -10.04 -5.22
C PHE A 63 14.49 -9.84 -4.03
N TYR A 64 14.55 -8.63 -3.46
CA TYR A 64 13.57 -8.13 -2.51
C TYR A 64 12.75 -7.07 -3.23
N ILE A 65 11.44 -7.26 -3.25
CA ILE A 65 10.54 -6.49 -4.12
C ILE A 65 9.48 -5.82 -3.24
N LEU A 66 9.40 -4.50 -3.36
CA LEU A 66 8.36 -3.67 -2.77
C LEU A 66 7.15 -3.66 -3.69
N TYR A 67 6.03 -4.10 -3.13
CA TYR A 67 4.72 -4.02 -3.75
C TYR A 67 3.79 -3.12 -2.94
N PHE A 68 2.85 -2.52 -3.64
CA PHE A 68 1.73 -1.79 -3.08
C PHE A 68 0.43 -2.55 -3.33
N THR A 69 -0.46 -2.60 -2.36
CA THR A 69 -1.82 -3.12 -2.49
C THR A 69 -2.79 -2.29 -1.65
N MET A 70 -4.09 -2.50 -1.81
CA MET A 70 -5.09 -1.94 -0.91
C MET A 70 -5.93 -3.05 -0.28
N ALA A 71 -6.07 -3.04 1.04
CA ALA A 71 -7.09 -3.81 1.72
C ALA A 71 -8.39 -2.97 1.79
N GLY A 72 -9.54 -3.61 1.58
CA GLY A 72 -10.82 -2.90 1.60
C GLY A 72 -10.90 -1.74 0.60
N PHE A 73 -11.26 -0.55 1.10
CA PHE A 73 -11.54 0.63 0.28
C PHE A 73 -10.47 1.73 0.34
N ASP A 74 -9.70 1.80 1.43
CA ASP A 74 -8.78 2.91 1.72
C ASP A 74 -7.53 2.52 2.53
N ASP A 75 -7.40 1.24 2.91
CA ASP A 75 -6.25 0.74 3.65
C ASP A 75 -5.12 0.40 2.69
N MET A 76 -4.31 1.43 2.43
CA MET A 76 -3.09 1.32 1.65
C MET A 76 -2.07 0.45 2.39
N GLN A 77 -1.49 -0.53 1.71
CA GLN A 77 -0.57 -1.52 2.27
C GLN A 77 0.66 -1.64 1.39
N TRP A 78 1.82 -1.78 2.02
CA TRP A 78 3.08 -2.06 1.35
C TRP A 78 3.66 -3.37 1.85
N ASP A 79 4.10 -4.18 0.91
CA ASP A 79 4.60 -5.52 1.15
C ASP A 79 5.98 -5.66 0.57
N ILE A 80 6.84 -6.36 1.31
CA ILE A 80 8.12 -6.82 0.80
C ILE A 80 8.04 -8.31 0.63
N ILE A 81 8.33 -8.77 -0.59
CA ILE A 81 8.51 -10.19 -0.88
C ILE A 81 9.95 -10.47 -1.32
N LYS A 82 10.39 -11.70 -1.10
CA LYS A 82 11.66 -12.24 -1.56
C LYS A 82 11.40 -13.29 -2.64
N ILE A 83 12.14 -13.18 -3.73
CA ILE A 83 12.08 -14.12 -4.86
C ILE A 83 13.50 -14.42 -5.34
N PRO A 84 13.88 -15.69 -5.57
CA PRO A 84 15.15 -16.03 -6.21
C PRO A 84 15.28 -15.36 -7.58
N LYS A 85 16.45 -14.81 -7.91
CA LYS A 85 16.69 -14.12 -9.18
C LYS A 85 16.30 -14.95 -10.40
N SER A 86 16.55 -16.26 -10.35
CA SER A 86 16.21 -17.22 -11.42
C SER A 86 14.71 -17.46 -11.62
N LYS A 87 13.87 -17.06 -10.65
CA LYS A 87 12.41 -17.21 -10.69
C LYS A 87 11.68 -15.89 -10.97
N TRP A 88 12.39 -14.77 -10.95
CA TRP A 88 11.82 -13.47 -11.27
C TRP A 88 11.64 -13.29 -12.77
N ASN A 89 10.45 -12.85 -13.17
CA ASN A 89 10.04 -12.70 -14.57
C ASN A 89 9.60 -11.27 -14.91
N GLY A 90 9.92 -10.28 -14.08
CA GLY A 90 9.64 -8.88 -14.39
C GLY A 90 8.16 -8.48 -14.33
N LYS A 91 7.31 -9.24 -13.64
CA LYS A 91 5.87 -8.95 -13.59
C LYS A 91 5.57 -7.68 -12.78
N GLU A 92 4.94 -6.70 -13.42
CA GLU A 92 4.49 -5.47 -12.76
C GLU A 92 3.29 -5.69 -11.83
N ARG A 93 2.53 -6.77 -12.04
CA ARG A 93 1.40 -7.16 -11.20
C ARG A 93 1.53 -8.60 -10.70
N LEU A 94 1.19 -8.80 -9.44
CA LEU A 94 1.25 -10.09 -8.80
C LEU A 94 -0.04 -10.35 -8.03
N SER A 95 -0.78 -11.39 -8.40
CA SER A 95 -2.04 -11.74 -7.73
C SER A 95 -1.81 -12.24 -6.31
N ARG A 96 -2.74 -11.94 -5.39
CA ARG A 96 -2.67 -12.39 -3.99
C ARG A 96 -2.52 -13.90 -3.85
N GLU A 97 -3.35 -14.65 -4.58
CA GLU A 97 -3.27 -16.11 -4.65
C GLU A 97 -1.88 -16.62 -5.04
N LYS A 98 -1.17 -15.91 -5.92
CA LYS A 98 0.17 -16.32 -6.35
C LYS A 98 1.19 -16.07 -5.25
N VAL A 99 1.07 -14.97 -4.49
CA VAL A 99 1.91 -14.74 -3.30
C VAL A 99 1.70 -15.86 -2.28
N GLU A 100 0.45 -16.24 -2.03
CA GLU A 100 0.09 -17.26 -1.03
C GLU A 100 0.50 -18.70 -1.43
N LYS A 101 0.33 -19.06 -2.71
CA LYS A 101 0.49 -20.45 -3.17
C LYS A 101 1.86 -20.77 -3.76
N SER A 102 2.68 -19.76 -4.08
CA SER A 102 3.94 -19.96 -4.76
C SER A 102 5.06 -20.37 -3.80
N SER A 103 5.62 -21.57 -3.97
CA SER A 103 6.77 -22.03 -3.18
C SER A 103 8.07 -21.24 -3.40
N SER A 104 8.13 -20.41 -4.44
CA SER A 104 9.30 -19.56 -4.74
C SER A 104 9.16 -18.11 -4.30
N ILE A 105 8.06 -17.76 -3.64
CA ILE A 105 7.81 -16.42 -3.13
C ILE A 105 7.75 -16.54 -1.61
N GLU A 106 8.59 -15.76 -0.94
CA GLU A 106 8.58 -15.64 0.51
C GLU A 106 8.06 -14.25 0.86
N HIS A 107 6.99 -14.18 1.64
CA HIS A 107 6.49 -12.91 2.18
C HIS A 107 7.36 -12.53 3.39
N ILE A 108 7.97 -11.35 3.34
CA ILE A 108 8.94 -10.92 4.35
C ILE A 108 8.25 -10.12 5.44
N LEU A 109 7.52 -9.07 5.03
CA LEU A 109 6.80 -8.18 5.94
C LEU A 109 5.81 -7.33 5.16
N PHE A 110 4.87 -6.73 5.88
CA PHE A 110 3.99 -5.69 5.37
C PHE A 110 3.69 -4.65 6.46
N ASN A 111 3.20 -3.49 6.04
CA ASN A 111 2.64 -2.48 6.94
C ASN A 111 1.60 -1.62 6.23
N TYR A 112 0.60 -1.19 6.99
CA TYR A 112 -0.42 -0.25 6.51
C TYR A 112 0.11 1.19 6.53
N ASP A 113 -0.44 2.01 5.64
CA ASP A 113 -0.37 3.46 5.71
C ASP A 113 -1.65 4.00 6.34
N GLU A 114 -1.67 3.90 7.66
CA GLU A 114 -2.75 4.40 8.50
C GLU A 114 -2.58 5.91 8.72
N GLY A 115 -3.53 6.53 9.42
CA GLY A 115 -3.55 7.92 9.94
C GLY A 115 -2.70 9.00 9.26
N ALA A 116 -1.37 8.88 9.31
CA ALA A 116 -0.41 9.80 8.72
C ALA A 116 -0.36 9.82 7.19
N LYS A 117 -0.83 8.75 6.52
CA LYS A 117 -0.92 8.62 5.06
C LYS A 117 0.42 8.97 4.35
N ASN A 118 1.55 8.49 4.91
CA ASN A 118 2.93 8.66 4.46
C ASN A 118 3.16 8.05 3.06
N THR A 119 2.53 8.64 2.05
CA THR A 119 2.47 8.19 0.65
C THR A 119 3.62 8.72 -0.21
N GLU A 120 4.53 9.48 0.37
CA GLU A 120 5.69 10.10 -0.29
C GLU A 120 6.98 9.32 0.02
N ASN A 121 7.98 9.42 -0.86
CA ASN A 121 9.33 8.85 -0.66
C ASN A 121 9.34 7.37 -0.26
N ILE A 122 8.41 6.60 -0.83
CA ILE A 122 8.28 5.18 -0.54
C ILE A 122 9.36 4.42 -1.28
N ARG A 123 10.23 3.74 -0.54
CA ARG A 123 11.31 2.94 -1.11
C ARG A 123 11.78 1.85 -0.17
N ILE A 124 12.47 0.88 -0.75
CA ILE A 124 13.32 -0.05 -0.02
C ILE A 124 14.77 0.15 -0.44
N PHE A 125 15.71 -0.02 0.48
CA PHE A 125 17.13 0.02 0.15
C PHE A 125 17.93 -0.85 1.12
N ILE A 126 19.16 -1.15 0.70
CA ILE A 126 20.08 -1.97 1.48
C ILE A 126 21.18 -1.08 2.04
N LYS A 127 21.46 -1.21 3.34
CA LYS A 127 22.61 -0.62 4.00
C LYS A 127 23.31 -1.69 4.83
N LYS A 128 24.58 -1.96 4.52
CA LYS A 128 25.31 -3.14 5.03
C LYS A 128 24.51 -4.41 4.67
N ASP A 129 24.15 -5.23 5.66
CA ASP A 129 23.34 -6.44 5.49
C ASP A 129 21.89 -6.26 5.97
N TYR A 130 21.38 -5.03 5.92
CA TYR A 130 20.02 -4.71 6.32
C TYR A 130 19.19 -4.19 5.16
N LEU A 131 17.98 -4.75 5.01
CA LEU A 131 16.94 -4.21 4.14
C LEU A 131 16.03 -3.30 4.95
N ILE A 132 15.90 -2.06 4.47
CA ILE A 132 15.17 -0.98 5.14
C ILE A 132 14.03 -0.54 4.25
N MET A 133 12.86 -0.34 4.85
CA MET A 133 11.72 0.32 4.19
C MET A 133 11.55 1.73 4.72
N GLU A 134 11.42 2.68 3.80
CA GLU A 134 11.22 4.09 4.10
C GLU A 134 9.92 4.56 3.46
N ARG A 135 9.16 5.39 4.19
CA ARG A 135 8.02 6.15 3.69
C ARG A 135 7.91 7.46 4.47
N GLY A 136 7.62 8.56 3.79
CA GLY A 136 7.49 9.88 4.40
C GLY A 136 8.75 10.37 5.10
N ASN A 137 9.94 9.96 4.62
CA ASN A 137 11.25 10.21 5.25
C ASN A 137 11.44 9.56 6.64
N LEU A 138 10.61 8.57 6.99
CA LEU A 138 10.74 7.77 8.20
C LEU A 138 10.99 6.31 7.83
N TYR A 139 11.71 5.58 8.68
CA TYR A 139 11.93 4.15 8.48
C TYR A 139 10.80 3.39 9.18
N HIS A 140 10.20 2.45 8.46
CA HIS A 140 9.03 1.68 8.92
C HIS A 140 9.39 0.24 9.24
N SER A 141 10.40 -0.32 8.58
CA SER A 141 10.82 -1.69 8.82
C SER A 141 12.30 -1.93 8.58
N LEU A 142 12.82 -2.93 9.27
CA LEU A 142 14.20 -3.40 9.20
C LEU A 142 14.23 -4.93 9.19
N TYR A 143 14.82 -5.47 8.14
CA TYR A 143 15.03 -6.90 7.95
C TYR A 143 16.52 -7.20 7.87
N ASP A 144 16.99 -8.15 8.67
CA ASP A 144 18.35 -8.67 8.66
C ASP A 144 18.49 -9.67 7.52
N LEU A 145 19.23 -9.28 6.47
CA LEU A 145 19.43 -10.09 5.27
C LEU A 145 20.33 -11.30 5.54
N LYS A 146 21.25 -11.18 6.49
CA LYS A 146 22.22 -12.22 6.81
C LYS A 146 21.57 -13.36 7.60
N ASN A 147 20.78 -12.99 8.62
CA ASN A 147 20.08 -13.95 9.48
C ASN A 147 18.66 -14.26 9.01
N GLN A 148 18.20 -13.61 7.93
CA GLN A 148 16.89 -13.77 7.32
C GLN A 148 15.75 -13.56 8.33
N LYS A 149 15.80 -12.46 9.08
CA LYS A 149 14.87 -12.18 10.17
C LYS A 149 14.37 -10.74 10.17
N VAL A 150 13.07 -10.56 10.37
CA VAL A 150 12.49 -9.23 10.67
C VAL A 150 12.93 -8.80 12.07
N LEU A 151 13.61 -7.65 12.16
CA LEU A 151 14.05 -7.08 13.43
C LEU A 151 13.06 -6.04 13.95
N ILE A 152 12.55 -5.20 13.05
CA ILE A 152 11.58 -4.14 13.36
C ILE A 152 10.55 -4.10 12.23
N ASN A 153 9.28 -4.26 12.58
CA ASN A 153 8.13 -3.99 11.73
C ASN A 153 6.92 -3.78 12.64
N GLU A 154 6.11 -2.78 12.35
CA GLU A 154 4.78 -2.62 12.96
C GLU A 154 3.77 -2.62 11.82
N GLU A 155 2.88 -3.61 11.82
CA GLU A 155 1.90 -3.78 10.74
C GLU A 155 0.86 -2.66 10.76
N SER A 156 0.51 -2.18 11.97
CA SER A 156 -0.57 -1.24 12.18
C SER A 156 -0.24 -0.23 13.30
N PRO A 157 0.59 0.79 13.00
CA PRO A 157 1.02 1.81 13.97
C PRO A 157 -0.13 2.59 14.64
N TRP A 158 -1.29 2.70 14.00
CA TRP A 158 -2.48 3.41 14.50
C TRP A 158 -2.96 2.83 15.83
N HIS A 159 -2.92 1.51 16.01
CA HIS A 159 -3.34 0.87 17.25
C HIS A 159 -2.34 1.06 18.40
N GLN A 160 -1.15 1.60 18.12
CA GLN A 160 -0.08 1.79 19.10
C GLN A 160 0.11 3.25 19.50
N ALA A 161 -0.28 4.20 18.64
CA ALA A 161 -0.11 5.63 18.90
C ALA A 161 -1.21 6.15 19.82
N GLU A 162 -0.83 6.84 20.91
CA GLU A 162 -1.78 7.49 21.81
C GLU A 162 -2.38 8.79 21.23
N GLY A 163 -1.90 9.25 20.08
CA GLY A 163 -2.31 10.51 19.46
C GLY A 163 -3.15 10.32 18.20
N ASP A 164 -4.39 10.80 18.23
CA ASP A 164 -5.32 10.76 17.10
C ASP A 164 -4.92 11.77 16.02
N GLY A 165 -4.00 11.37 15.13
CA GLY A 165 -3.70 12.16 13.93
C GLY A 165 -2.28 11.99 13.38
N LYS A 166 -2.04 12.63 12.23
CA LYS A 166 -0.79 12.52 11.47
C LYS A 166 0.45 12.85 12.31
N GLU A 167 0.42 13.92 13.09
CA GLU A 167 1.56 14.36 13.91
C GLU A 167 1.88 13.36 15.02
N GLY A 168 0.86 12.92 15.76
CA GLY A 168 1.00 11.93 16.84
C GLY A 168 1.53 10.60 16.31
N LEU A 169 0.97 10.11 15.20
CA LEU A 169 1.41 8.87 14.57
C LEU A 169 2.85 8.97 14.04
N ASN A 170 3.20 10.07 13.37
CA ASN A 170 4.57 10.26 12.86
C ASN A 170 5.58 10.40 14.00
N LYS A 171 5.21 11.04 15.11
CA LYS A 171 6.05 11.06 16.32
C LYS A 171 6.27 9.65 16.85
N TRP A 172 5.19 8.86 16.95
CA TRP A 172 5.29 7.48 17.41
C TRP A 172 6.17 6.63 16.49
N ILE A 173 5.96 6.71 15.16
CA ILE A 173 6.78 6.01 14.15
C ILE A 173 8.24 6.42 14.29
N LYS A 174 8.51 7.72 14.48
CA LYS A 174 9.86 8.22 14.63
C LYS A 174 10.56 7.58 15.84
N GLU A 175 9.92 7.64 17.01
CA GLU A 175 10.51 7.20 18.27
C GLU A 175 10.61 5.67 18.38
N ASN A 176 9.63 4.94 17.84
CA ASN A 176 9.50 3.48 18.04
C ASN A 176 10.02 2.64 16.88
N LEU A 177 10.15 3.22 15.69
CA LEU A 177 10.66 2.55 14.50
C LEU A 177 11.91 3.25 13.97
N HIS A 178 11.78 4.50 13.49
CA HIS A 178 12.85 5.17 12.74
C HIS A 178 14.15 5.33 13.54
N ASP A 179 14.09 5.93 14.74
CA ASP A 179 15.27 6.21 15.57
C ASP A 179 15.96 4.89 16.01
N ARG A 180 15.17 3.84 16.26
CA ARG A 180 15.69 2.50 16.59
C ARG A 180 16.38 1.86 15.40
N ILE A 181 15.80 1.98 14.21
CA ILE A 181 16.41 1.51 12.96
C ILE A 181 17.71 2.27 12.69
N GLU A 182 17.70 3.61 12.82
CA GLU A 182 18.89 4.44 12.65
C GLU A 182 20.04 4.02 13.56
N LYS A 183 19.73 3.72 14.83
CA LYS A 183 20.73 3.22 15.77
C LYS A 183 21.36 1.91 15.27
N ILE A 184 20.54 0.92 14.93
CA ILE A 184 21.03 -0.41 14.51
C ILE A 184 21.89 -0.35 13.24
N ILE A 185 21.51 0.47 12.26
CA ILE A 185 22.20 0.49 10.96
C ILE A 185 23.50 1.32 10.98
N ASN A 186 23.68 2.16 12.02
CA ASN A 186 24.85 3.03 12.18
C ASN A 186 25.86 2.51 13.22
N GLU A 187 25.47 1.61 14.11
CA GLU A 187 26.39 0.78 14.91
C GLU A 187 27.22 -0.15 13.99
#